data_AF-R8BY30-F1
#
_entry.id   AF-R8BY30-F1
#
_cell.length_a   1.000
_cell.length_b   1.000
_cell.length_c   1.000
_cell.angle_alpha   90.00
_cell.angle_beta   90.00
_cell.angle_gamma   90.00
#
_symmetry.space_group_name_H-M   'P 1'
#
loop_
_entity.id
_entity.type
_entity.pdbx_description
1 polymer ?
#
loop_
_entity_poly.entity_id
_entity_poly.type
_entity_poly.pdbx_seq_one_letter_code
_entity_poly.pdbx_strand_id
1 'polypeptide(L)'
;MQHQLAHTSIDTWPMTVTYQGLYGCFHPCHGLEPGTFYQSRDTGIVLHVMVGADRGHFIILRPISPTAESTRYTTEDRDRLATEVATIMVGPGVRFQDIWAVADKDTAVMVNQEEGYCDKWYHDRVVLAGDAVHKVTSVTGLGVNTGIASAAALANELYRTLQSGSNPSTKVIEDAFDRYQKTRAPEASRLHAFGTKQIRGVTWETWVDWFYDRFINPWISAGTVAGIIGKLIQRGQILEYVPFKDREVQVPWINSPTV
;
A
#
# COMPACT_ATOMS: atom_id res chain seq x y z
N MET A 1 -16.88 -15.36 30.48
CA MET A 1 -16.16 -14.09 30.61
C MET A 1 -16.24 -13.40 29.26
N GLN A 2 -17.12 -12.41 29.13
CA GLN A 2 -17.37 -11.71 27.86
C GLN A 2 -16.09 -10.97 27.45
N HIS A 3 -15.56 -11.30 26.27
CA HIS A 3 -14.48 -10.51 25.67
C HIS A 3 -15.06 -9.15 25.29
N GLN A 4 -14.71 -8.11 26.06
CA GLN A 4 -14.90 -6.73 25.65
C GLN A 4 -14.06 -6.50 24.38
N LEU A 5 -14.76 -6.38 23.25
CA LEU A 5 -14.20 -5.82 22.02
C LEU A 5 -13.73 -4.41 22.35
N ALA A 6 -12.50 -4.06 21.95
CA ALA A 6 -11.97 -2.71 22.10
C ALA A 6 -12.96 -1.70 21.50
N HIS A 7 -13.34 -0.71 22.30
CA HIS A 7 -14.29 0.33 21.95
C HIS A 7 -13.68 1.31 20.94
N THR A 8 -13.67 0.96 19.66
CA THR A 8 -13.65 1.99 18.61
C THR A 8 -15.04 2.63 18.61
N SER A 9 -15.13 3.94 18.90
CA SER A 9 -16.42 4.65 18.91
C SER A 9 -17.09 4.53 17.53
N ILE A 10 -18.41 4.39 17.49
CA ILE A 10 -19.19 4.45 16.23
C ILE A 10 -18.89 5.75 15.44
N ASP A 11 -18.44 6.80 16.13
CA ASP A 11 -18.16 8.12 15.56
C ASP A 11 -16.72 8.31 15.06
N THR A 12 -15.83 7.33 15.25
CA THR A 12 -14.46 7.41 14.69
C THR A 12 -14.45 6.82 13.30
N TRP A 13 -14.36 7.68 12.28
CA TRP A 13 -14.13 7.26 10.91
C TRP A 13 -12.73 6.60 10.80
N PRO A 14 -12.63 5.29 10.55
CA PRO A 14 -11.35 4.58 10.67
C PRO A 14 -10.36 4.97 9.56
N MET A 15 -10.84 5.61 8.48
CA MET A 15 -10.10 5.85 7.24
C MET A 15 -9.99 7.35 6.96
N THR A 16 -9.10 8.03 7.68
CA THR A 16 -8.93 9.49 7.53
C THR A 16 -8.00 9.79 6.37
N VAL A 17 -8.32 10.80 5.57
CA VAL A 17 -7.42 11.31 4.55
C VAL A 17 -6.38 12.21 5.19
N THR A 18 -5.11 11.90 4.99
CA THR A 18 -3.97 12.73 5.45
C THR A 18 -3.04 13.12 4.31
N TYR A 19 -3.21 12.53 3.13
CA TYR A 19 -2.45 12.85 1.93
C TYR A 19 -3.38 12.98 0.73
N GLN A 20 -2.97 13.81 -0.22
CA GLN A 20 -3.51 13.79 -1.57
C GLN A 20 -2.38 13.43 -2.53
N GLY A 21 -2.74 12.81 -3.65
CA GLY A 21 -1.79 12.40 -4.66
C GLY A 21 -2.20 12.72 -6.07
N LEU A 22 -1.18 12.89 -6.91
CA LEU A 22 -1.29 13.03 -8.36
C LEU A 22 -0.62 11.83 -9.01
N TYR A 23 -1.40 11.09 -9.79
CA TYR A 23 -1.03 9.84 -10.44
C TYR A 23 -1.17 10.01 -11.95
N GLY A 24 -0.33 9.33 -12.71
CA GLY A 24 -0.52 9.27 -14.14
C GLY A 24 0.56 8.50 -14.88
N CYS A 25 0.35 8.39 -16.18
CA CYS A 25 1.24 7.70 -17.09
C CYS A 25 1.94 8.70 -18.01
N PHE A 26 3.12 8.34 -18.49
CA PHE A 26 3.87 9.15 -19.44
C PHE A 26 4.59 8.29 -20.47
N HIS A 27 4.83 8.87 -21.64
CA HIS A 27 5.64 8.24 -22.68
C HIS A 27 7.12 8.29 -22.31
N PRO A 28 7.95 7.32 -22.74
CA PRO A 28 9.38 7.34 -22.47
C PRO A 28 10.00 8.69 -22.82
N CYS A 29 10.74 9.26 -21.87
CA CYS A 29 11.44 10.53 -22.04
C CYS A 29 12.94 10.35 -21.84
N HIS A 30 13.73 11.23 -22.47
CA HIS A 30 15.18 11.20 -22.36
C HIS A 30 15.63 11.32 -20.90
N GLY A 31 16.66 10.56 -20.52
CA GLY A 31 17.30 10.63 -19.19
C GLY A 31 16.70 9.73 -18.11
N LEU A 32 15.64 8.98 -18.42
CA LEU A 32 15.07 7.96 -17.54
C LEU A 32 15.33 6.56 -18.12
N GLU A 33 15.90 5.68 -17.31
CA GLU A 33 16.26 4.31 -17.72
C GLU A 33 15.08 3.35 -17.50
N PRO A 34 14.70 2.55 -18.51
CA PRO A 34 13.71 1.49 -18.33
C PRO A 34 14.14 0.47 -17.28
N GLY A 35 13.18 0.03 -16.46
CA GLY A 35 13.41 -0.87 -15.33
C GLY A 35 13.88 -0.16 -14.05
N THR A 36 14.03 1.17 -14.07
CA THR A 36 14.49 1.93 -12.91
C THR A 36 13.31 2.57 -12.16
N PHE A 37 13.38 2.48 -10.82
CA PHE A 37 12.50 3.18 -9.90
C PHE A 37 13.23 4.42 -9.37
N TYR A 38 12.73 5.60 -9.69
CA TYR A 38 13.22 6.87 -9.19
C TYR A 38 12.32 7.34 -8.06
N GLN A 39 12.95 7.90 -7.02
CA GLN A 39 12.24 8.49 -5.89
C GLN A 39 12.92 9.78 -5.47
N SER A 40 12.15 10.85 -5.46
CA SER A 40 12.56 12.16 -4.97
C SER A 40 11.77 12.48 -3.72
N ARG A 41 12.48 12.99 -2.71
CA ARG A 41 11.96 13.30 -1.37
C ARG A 41 12.28 14.74 -1.08
N ASP A 42 11.30 15.50 -0.60
CA ASP A 42 11.48 16.87 -0.13
C ASP A 42 10.45 17.17 0.97
N THR A 43 10.56 18.36 1.57
CA THR A 43 9.70 18.80 2.66
C THR A 43 8.25 18.86 2.20
N GLY A 44 7.42 17.98 2.76
CA GLY A 44 6.00 17.88 2.42
C GLY A 44 5.71 17.26 1.06
N ILE A 45 6.66 16.55 0.43
CA ILE A 45 6.39 15.89 -0.85
C ILE A 45 7.26 14.67 -1.11
N VAL A 46 6.65 13.66 -1.74
CA VAL A 46 7.37 12.53 -2.31
C VAL A 46 6.89 12.30 -3.74
N LEU A 47 7.84 12.06 -4.64
CA LEU A 47 7.61 11.79 -6.06
C LEU A 47 8.26 10.45 -6.43
N HIS A 48 7.45 9.51 -6.89
CA HIS A 48 7.90 8.23 -7.42
C HIS A 48 7.73 8.21 -8.92
N VAL A 49 8.72 7.67 -9.63
CA VAL A 49 8.65 7.43 -11.06
C VAL A 49 9.12 6.01 -11.37
N MET A 50 8.24 5.22 -11.96
CA MET A 50 8.49 3.86 -12.43
C MET A 50 8.57 3.87 -13.94
N VAL A 51 9.70 3.45 -14.51
CA VAL A 51 9.92 3.48 -15.95
C VAL A 51 9.80 2.05 -16.51
N GLY A 52 8.74 1.80 -17.28
CA GLY A 52 8.58 0.56 -18.05
C GLY A 52 9.24 0.67 -19.43
N ALA A 53 9.17 -0.42 -20.20
CA ALA A 53 9.71 -0.45 -21.57
C ALA A 53 8.98 0.52 -22.51
N ASP A 54 7.64 0.56 -22.43
CA ASP A 54 6.81 1.33 -23.36
C ASP A 54 6.15 2.56 -22.71
N ARG A 55 6.08 2.59 -21.37
CA ARG A 55 5.39 3.64 -20.60
C ARG A 55 6.03 3.79 -19.23
N GLY A 56 6.04 5.01 -18.71
CA GLY A 56 6.34 5.30 -17.32
C GLY A 56 5.09 5.66 -16.52
N HIS A 57 5.19 5.56 -15.20
CA HIS A 57 4.16 5.97 -14.25
C HIS A 57 4.77 6.92 -13.22
N PHE A 58 4.06 7.97 -12.85
CA PHE A 58 4.45 8.83 -11.74
C PHE A 58 3.39 8.81 -10.64
N ILE A 59 3.85 9.00 -9.41
CA ILE A 59 3.02 9.17 -8.22
C ILE A 59 3.63 10.31 -7.41
N ILE A 60 2.85 11.36 -7.19
CA ILE A 60 3.21 12.45 -6.28
C ILE A 60 2.28 12.36 -5.10
N LEU A 61 2.82 12.51 -3.88
CA LEU A 61 2.03 12.59 -2.66
C LEU A 61 2.46 13.78 -1.84
N ARG A 62 1.49 14.51 -1.29
CA ARG A 62 1.70 15.61 -0.36
C ARG A 62 0.72 15.54 0.82
N PRO A 63 1.14 15.92 2.03
CA PRO A 63 0.27 15.91 3.19
C PRO A 63 -0.80 17.00 3.06
N ILE A 64 -1.95 16.74 3.66
CA ILE A 64 -3.05 17.70 3.84
C ILE A 64 -3.54 17.66 5.28
N SER A 65 -4.32 18.66 5.68
CA SER A 65 -5.01 18.59 6.97
C SER A 65 -5.95 17.37 7.01
N PRO A 66 -5.94 16.59 8.11
CA PRO A 66 -6.78 15.40 8.23
C PRO A 66 -8.25 15.70 7.94
N THR A 67 -8.87 14.92 7.06
CA THR A 67 -10.29 15.07 6.71
C THR A 67 -10.96 13.72 6.46
N ALA A 68 -12.23 13.62 6.81
CA ALA A 68 -13.11 12.50 6.44
C ALA A 68 -13.97 12.83 5.20
N GLU A 69 -13.87 14.05 4.67
CA GLU A 69 -14.68 14.51 3.55
C GLU A 69 -14.15 13.98 2.22
N SER A 70 -15.06 13.47 1.40
CA SER A 70 -14.75 13.09 0.02
C SER A 70 -14.51 14.35 -0.82
N THR A 71 -13.34 14.43 -1.45
CA THR A 71 -12.99 15.52 -2.35
C THR A 71 -12.91 15.00 -3.78
N ARG A 72 -13.53 15.72 -4.72
CA ARG A 72 -13.36 15.49 -6.16
C ARG A 72 -12.51 16.61 -6.72
N TYR A 73 -11.37 16.24 -7.29
CA TYR A 73 -10.44 17.20 -7.88
C TYR A 73 -10.78 17.48 -9.34
N THR A 74 -10.58 18.74 -9.73
CA THR A 74 -10.73 19.19 -11.12
C THR A 74 -9.44 18.99 -11.91
N THR A 75 -9.52 19.15 -13.23
CA THR A 75 -8.33 19.19 -14.10
C THR A 75 -7.42 20.36 -13.75
N GLU A 76 -7.98 21.48 -13.32
CA GLU A 76 -7.27 22.67 -12.90
C GLU A 76 -6.48 22.42 -11.60
N ASP A 77 -7.06 21.69 -10.63
CA ASP A 77 -6.36 21.30 -9.40
C ASP A 77 -5.14 20.42 -9.68
N ARG A 78 -5.32 19.46 -10.59
CA ARG A 78 -4.26 18.57 -11.07
C ARG A 78 -3.13 19.37 -11.72
N ASP A 79 -3.46 20.25 -12.65
CA ASP A 79 -2.47 21.03 -13.43
C ASP A 79 -1.74 22.04 -12.54
N ARG A 80 -2.43 22.60 -11.55
CA ARG A 80 -1.82 23.44 -10.51
C ARG A 80 -0.79 22.68 -9.71
N LEU A 81 -1.11 21.49 -9.20
CA LEU A 81 -0.14 20.66 -8.47
C LEU A 81 1.04 20.26 -9.37
N ALA A 82 0.79 19.90 -10.64
CA ALA A 82 1.86 19.60 -11.58
C ALA A 82 2.81 20.80 -11.82
N THR A 83 2.26 22.02 -11.82
CA THR A 83 3.05 23.26 -11.94
C THR A 83 3.85 23.54 -10.68
N GLU A 84 3.27 23.35 -9.50
CA GLU A 84 3.95 23.53 -8.21
C GLU A 84 5.18 22.62 -8.07
N VAL A 85 5.09 21.40 -8.60
CA VAL A 85 6.16 20.38 -8.48
C VAL A 85 7.07 20.31 -9.70
N ALA A 86 6.87 21.19 -10.69
CA ALA A 86 7.52 21.19 -12.00
C ALA A 86 9.05 21.13 -11.93
N THR A 87 9.64 21.81 -10.94
CA THR A 87 11.10 21.95 -10.81
C THR A 87 11.77 20.82 -10.03
N ILE A 88 10.99 19.91 -9.42
CA ILE A 88 11.53 18.78 -8.65
C ILE A 88 12.32 17.88 -9.59
N MET A 89 13.57 17.61 -9.22
CA MET A 89 14.43 16.67 -9.94
C MET A 89 13.93 15.24 -9.69
N VAL A 90 13.69 14.48 -10.76
CA VAL A 90 13.31 13.06 -10.71
C VAL A 90 14.54 12.17 -10.80
N GLY A 91 15.44 12.52 -11.72
CA GLY A 91 16.68 11.81 -12.00
C GLY A 91 17.74 12.76 -12.53
N PRO A 92 18.94 12.27 -12.87
CA PRO A 92 20.02 13.10 -13.40
C PRO A 92 19.56 13.89 -14.63
N GLY A 93 19.45 15.22 -14.49
CA GLY A 93 19.05 16.11 -15.59
C GLY A 93 17.56 16.09 -15.98
N VAL A 94 16.70 15.34 -15.28
CA VAL A 94 15.26 15.25 -15.57
C VAL A 94 14.45 15.86 -14.43
N ARG A 95 13.57 16.80 -14.77
CA ARG A 95 12.61 17.42 -13.84
C ARG A 95 11.21 16.90 -14.07
N PHE A 96 10.32 17.08 -13.10
CA PHE A 96 8.94 16.64 -13.24
C PHE A 96 8.22 17.33 -14.41
N GLN A 97 8.53 18.59 -14.72
CA GLN A 97 7.96 19.28 -15.90
C GLN A 97 8.23 18.54 -17.21
N ASP A 98 9.38 17.86 -17.33
CA ASP A 98 9.76 17.15 -18.55
C ASP A 98 8.91 15.88 -18.70
N ILE A 99 8.62 15.20 -17.58
CA ILE A 99 7.67 14.09 -17.51
C ILE A 99 6.26 14.58 -17.80
N TRP A 100 5.86 15.69 -17.17
CA TRP A 100 4.53 16.25 -17.34
C TRP A 100 4.27 16.68 -18.79
N ALA A 101 5.28 17.18 -19.52
CA ALA A 101 5.13 17.55 -20.93
C ALA A 101 4.74 16.37 -21.83
N VAL A 102 5.16 15.14 -21.51
CA VAL A 102 4.87 13.92 -22.28
C VAL A 102 3.88 12.97 -21.58
N ALA A 103 3.33 13.41 -20.45
CA ALA A 103 2.35 12.66 -19.67
C ALA A 103 0.97 12.69 -20.34
N ASP A 104 0.34 11.52 -20.38
CA ASP A 104 -1.03 11.34 -20.86
C ASP A 104 -2.01 11.97 -19.86
N LYS A 105 -2.49 13.17 -20.22
CA LYS A 105 -3.36 14.00 -19.38
C LYS A 105 -4.73 13.35 -19.15
N ASP A 106 -5.17 12.47 -20.04
CA ASP A 106 -6.48 11.81 -19.92
C ASP A 106 -6.45 10.72 -18.85
N THR A 107 -5.27 10.17 -18.56
CA THR A 107 -5.05 9.18 -17.50
C THR A 107 -4.58 9.79 -16.18
N ALA A 108 -4.20 11.07 -16.18
CA ALA A 108 -3.66 11.73 -15.00
C ALA A 108 -4.78 12.14 -14.03
N VAL A 109 -4.74 11.58 -12.83
CA VAL A 109 -5.80 11.74 -11.82
C VAL A 109 -5.22 12.25 -10.50
N MET A 110 -6.02 13.06 -9.83
CA MET A 110 -5.72 13.57 -8.51
C MET A 110 -6.74 13.03 -7.52
N VAL A 111 -6.27 12.42 -6.44
CA VAL A 111 -7.12 11.73 -5.45
C VAL A 111 -6.60 11.93 -4.04
N ASN A 112 -7.53 11.88 -3.08
CA ASN A 112 -7.19 11.72 -1.69
C ASN A 112 -6.73 10.28 -1.41
N GLN A 113 -5.81 10.14 -0.47
CA GLN A 113 -5.35 8.85 0.04
C GLN A 113 -5.81 8.71 1.48
N GLU A 114 -6.85 7.91 1.68
CA GLU A 114 -7.25 7.49 3.02
C GLU A 114 -6.17 6.58 3.63
N GLU A 115 -5.91 6.76 4.92
CA GLU A 115 -5.06 5.91 5.75
C GLU A 115 -5.89 5.45 6.95
N GLY A 116 -5.83 4.17 7.29
CA GLY A 116 -6.65 3.65 8.36
C GLY A 116 -6.54 2.16 8.65
N TYR A 117 -6.96 1.81 9.86
CA TYR A 117 -6.96 0.43 10.35
C TYR A 117 -8.23 0.13 11.17
N CYS A 118 -8.90 -0.97 10.85
CA CYS A 118 -10.09 -1.46 11.55
C CYS A 118 -9.73 -2.63 12.49
N ASP A 119 -10.14 -2.55 13.76
CA ASP A 119 -9.84 -3.58 14.75
C ASP A 119 -10.74 -4.82 14.65
N LYS A 120 -11.96 -4.67 14.10
CA LYS A 120 -12.92 -5.77 13.91
C LYS A 120 -13.21 -5.94 12.42
N TRP A 121 -12.97 -7.15 11.91
CA TRP A 121 -13.00 -7.41 10.48
C TRP A 121 -14.27 -8.11 10.01
N TYR A 122 -15.17 -8.47 10.93
CA TYR A 122 -16.37 -9.23 10.59
C TYR A 122 -17.48 -9.01 11.62
N HIS A 123 -18.72 -9.28 11.21
CA HIS A 123 -19.90 -9.34 12.07
C HIS A 123 -20.94 -10.25 11.41
N ASP A 124 -21.46 -11.23 12.14
CA ASP A 124 -22.36 -12.26 11.61
C ASP A 124 -21.77 -12.92 10.35
N ARG A 125 -22.39 -12.67 9.19
CA ARG A 125 -22.05 -13.27 7.90
C ARG A 125 -21.36 -12.28 6.95
N VAL A 126 -20.89 -11.14 7.48
CA VAL A 126 -20.17 -10.10 6.74
C VAL A 126 -18.71 -10.07 7.20
N VAL A 127 -17.78 -9.98 6.25
CA VAL A 127 -16.34 -9.91 6.49
C VAL A 127 -15.70 -8.84 5.60
N LEU A 128 -14.67 -8.19 6.13
CA LEU A 128 -13.88 -7.15 5.48
C LEU A 128 -12.48 -7.70 5.12
N ALA A 129 -11.93 -7.23 4.01
CA ALA A 129 -10.59 -7.59 3.57
C ALA A 129 -9.93 -6.43 2.80
N GLY A 130 -8.59 -6.43 2.77
CA GLY A 130 -7.80 -5.40 2.09
C GLY A 130 -8.04 -4.00 2.65
N ASP A 131 -8.17 -3.02 1.76
CA ASP A 131 -8.37 -1.61 2.07
C ASP A 131 -9.61 -1.32 2.94
N ALA A 132 -10.61 -2.21 2.99
CA ALA A 132 -11.74 -2.09 3.91
C ALA A 132 -11.34 -2.26 5.39
N VAL A 133 -10.15 -2.78 5.63
CA VAL A 133 -9.61 -3.08 6.96
C VAL A 133 -8.32 -2.32 7.22
N HIS A 134 -7.36 -2.39 6.30
CA HIS A 134 -6.02 -1.86 6.48
C HIS A 134 -5.63 -1.13 5.22
N LYS A 135 -5.72 0.20 5.26
CA LYS A 135 -5.37 1.06 4.14
C LYS A 135 -4.14 1.87 4.47
N VAL A 136 -3.17 1.85 3.57
CA VAL A 136 -1.91 2.56 3.69
C VAL A 136 -1.68 3.42 2.46
N THR A 137 -0.91 4.49 2.62
CA THR A 137 -0.49 5.30 1.48
C THR A 137 0.34 4.47 0.49
N SER A 138 0.26 4.84 -0.79
CA SER A 138 0.89 4.08 -1.87
C SER A 138 2.42 4.08 -1.88
N VAL A 139 3.09 4.80 -0.97
CA VAL A 139 4.57 4.88 -0.92
C VAL A 139 5.24 3.53 -0.74
N THR A 140 4.64 2.65 0.06
CA THR A 140 5.21 1.32 0.32
C THR A 140 5.05 0.37 -0.87
N GLY A 141 4.07 0.59 -1.75
CA GLY A 141 3.65 -0.39 -2.76
C GLY A 141 3.06 -1.68 -2.16
N LEU A 142 2.75 -1.72 -0.87
CA LEU A 142 2.34 -2.95 -0.17
C LEU A 142 0.83 -3.13 -0.04
N GLY A 143 0.01 -2.12 -0.33
CA GLY A 143 -1.45 -2.19 -0.18
C GLY A 143 -2.07 -3.37 -0.94
N VAL A 144 -1.86 -3.42 -2.26
CA VAL A 144 -2.37 -4.51 -3.11
C VAL A 144 -1.85 -5.88 -2.66
N ASN A 145 -0.56 -6.00 -2.37
CA ASN A 145 0.05 -7.25 -1.92
C ASN A 145 -0.59 -7.76 -0.61
N THR A 146 -0.84 -6.86 0.34
CA THR A 146 -1.49 -7.17 1.62
C THR A 146 -2.96 -7.55 1.43
N GLY A 147 -3.66 -6.88 0.51
CA GLY A 147 -5.02 -7.21 0.11
C GLY A 147 -5.13 -8.61 -0.49
N ILE A 148 -4.25 -8.96 -1.44
CA ILE A 148 -4.19 -10.30 -2.06
C ILE A 148 -3.91 -11.37 -1.00
N ALA A 149 -2.94 -11.14 -0.11
CA ALA A 149 -2.65 -12.08 0.98
C ALA A 149 -3.86 -12.27 1.91
N SER A 150 -4.61 -11.19 2.18
CA SER A 150 -5.84 -11.26 2.99
C SER A 150 -6.93 -12.05 2.28
N ALA A 151 -7.12 -11.84 0.97
CA ALA A 151 -8.08 -12.59 0.17
C ALA A 151 -7.75 -14.09 0.14
N ALA A 152 -6.48 -14.47 -0.02
CA ALA A 152 -6.05 -15.86 0.01
C ALA A 152 -6.32 -16.54 1.36
N ALA A 153 -5.95 -15.89 2.46
CA ALA A 153 -6.21 -16.42 3.80
C ALA A 153 -7.72 -16.58 4.09
N LEU A 154 -8.54 -15.61 3.69
CA LEU A 154 -9.99 -15.69 3.81
C LEU A 154 -10.57 -16.82 2.95
N ALA A 155 -10.10 -16.97 1.72
CA ALA A 155 -10.54 -18.03 0.82
C ALA A 155 -10.23 -19.43 1.38
N ASN A 156 -9.07 -19.65 1.99
CA ASN A 156 -8.73 -20.93 2.64
C ASN A 156 -9.69 -21.24 3.80
N GLU A 157 -10.00 -20.27 4.66
CA GLU A 157 -10.96 -20.45 5.76
C GLU A 157 -12.38 -20.76 5.27
N LEU A 158 -12.82 -20.08 4.21
CA LEU A 158 -14.12 -20.34 3.58
C LEU A 158 -14.16 -21.73 2.93
N TYR A 159 -13.09 -22.12 2.23
CA TYR A 159 -12.99 -23.42 1.59
C TYR A 159 -13.12 -24.55 2.62
N ARG A 160 -12.32 -24.53 3.69
CA ARG A 160 -12.39 -25.54 4.76
C ARG A 160 -13.76 -25.63 5.41
N THR A 161 -14.39 -24.47 5.64
CA THR A 161 -15.75 -24.38 6.18
C THR A 161 -16.77 -25.06 5.26
N LEU A 162 -16.71 -24.80 3.95
CA LEU A 162 -17.64 -25.36 2.96
C LEU A 162 -17.41 -26.85 2.69
N GLN A 163 -16.19 -27.37 2.88
CA GLN A 163 -15.91 -28.81 2.84
C GLN A 163 -16.61 -29.58 3.97
N SER A 164 -16.91 -28.90 5.09
CA SER A 164 -17.60 -29.51 6.23
C SER A 164 -19.14 -29.50 6.08
N GLY A 165 -19.68 -28.80 5.08
CA GLY A 165 -21.11 -28.73 4.79
C GLY A 165 -21.49 -27.52 3.93
N SER A 166 -22.54 -27.66 3.13
CA SER A 166 -22.96 -26.64 2.14
C SER A 166 -23.70 -25.42 2.73
N ASN A 167 -24.19 -25.52 3.96
CA ASN A 167 -24.90 -24.43 4.64
C ASN A 167 -24.44 -24.29 6.11
N PRO A 168 -23.24 -23.76 6.34
CA PRO A 168 -22.73 -23.53 7.69
C PRO A 168 -23.60 -22.51 8.45
N SER A 169 -23.81 -22.78 9.74
CA SER A 169 -24.49 -21.83 10.63
C SER A 169 -23.68 -20.54 10.77
N THR A 170 -24.34 -19.45 11.19
CA THR A 170 -23.66 -18.15 11.41
C THR A 170 -22.45 -18.29 12.34
N LYS A 171 -22.58 -19.07 13.42
CA LYS A 171 -21.48 -19.33 14.36
C LYS A 171 -20.26 -19.96 13.67
N VAL A 172 -20.47 -20.94 12.80
CA VAL A 172 -19.37 -21.60 12.08
C VAL A 172 -18.66 -20.62 11.14
N ILE A 173 -19.41 -19.72 10.51
CA ILE A 173 -18.86 -18.66 9.65
C ILE A 173 -18.07 -17.64 10.48
N GLU A 174 -18.60 -17.20 11.61
CA GLU A 174 -17.90 -16.28 12.52
C GLU A 174 -16.60 -16.89 13.04
N ASP A 175 -16.60 -18.17 13.41
CA ASP A 175 -15.40 -18.89 13.82
C ASP A 175 -14.33 -18.93 12.70
N ALA A 176 -14.76 -19.02 11.43
CA ALA A 176 -13.86 -18.97 10.28
C ALA A 176 -13.30 -17.56 10.04
N PHE A 177 -14.13 -16.53 10.15
CA PHE A 177 -13.69 -15.14 10.05
C PHE A 177 -12.77 -14.74 11.21
N ASP A 178 -12.99 -15.27 12.40
CA ASP A 178 -12.12 -15.09 13.55
C ASP A 178 -10.71 -15.65 13.30
N ARG A 179 -10.61 -16.85 12.73
CA ARG A 179 -9.31 -17.45 12.35
C ARG A 179 -8.60 -16.65 11.26
N TYR A 180 -9.34 -16.18 10.26
CA TYR A 180 -8.81 -15.28 9.24
C TYR A 180 -8.23 -14.00 9.87
N GLN A 181 -9.00 -13.32 10.73
CA GLN A 181 -8.54 -12.11 11.41
C GLN A 181 -7.32 -12.40 12.28
N LYS A 182 -7.32 -13.46 13.10
CA LYS A 182 -6.17 -13.86 13.94
C LYS A 182 -4.91 -14.14 13.12
N THR A 183 -5.07 -14.72 11.94
CA THR A 183 -3.96 -15.01 11.03
C THR A 183 -3.36 -13.75 10.42
N ARG A 184 -4.19 -12.81 9.98
CA ARG A 184 -3.74 -11.64 9.20
C ARG A 184 -3.48 -10.37 10.02
N ALA A 185 -4.22 -10.14 11.11
CA ALA A 185 -4.13 -8.90 11.89
C ALA A 185 -2.71 -8.54 12.37
N PRO A 186 -1.87 -9.49 12.86
CA PRO A 186 -0.51 -9.15 13.31
C PRO A 186 0.38 -8.60 12.20
N GLU A 187 0.23 -9.10 10.97
CA GLU A 187 1.01 -8.62 9.82
C GLU A 187 0.41 -7.32 9.27
N ALA A 188 -0.91 -7.29 9.07
CA ALA A 188 -1.60 -6.11 8.56
C ALA A 188 -1.37 -4.87 9.43
N SER A 189 -1.45 -5.00 10.75
CA SER A 189 -1.19 -3.90 11.70
C SER A 189 0.26 -3.39 11.62
N ARG A 190 1.24 -4.30 11.50
CA ARG A 190 2.66 -3.92 11.36
C ARG A 190 2.93 -3.21 10.03
N LEU A 191 2.35 -3.71 8.93
CA LEU A 191 2.46 -3.09 7.62
C LEU A 191 1.78 -1.72 7.58
N HIS A 192 0.63 -1.59 8.24
CA HIS A 192 -0.04 -0.32 8.44
C HIS A 192 0.86 0.68 9.16
N ALA A 193 1.32 0.33 10.37
CA ALA A 193 2.22 1.19 11.15
C ALA A 193 3.52 1.54 10.41
N PHE A 194 4.08 0.59 9.65
CA PHE A 194 5.25 0.83 8.81
C PHE A 194 4.96 1.82 7.69
N GLY A 195 3.86 1.65 6.94
CA GLY A 195 3.48 2.55 5.86
C GLY A 195 3.20 3.97 6.35
N THR A 196 2.47 4.08 7.45
CA THR A 196 2.21 5.34 8.17
C THR A 196 3.49 6.05 8.56
N LYS A 197 4.48 5.34 9.12
CA LYS A 197 5.78 5.92 9.45
C LYS A 197 6.59 6.27 8.19
N GLN A 198 6.55 5.43 7.17
CA GLN A 198 7.35 5.59 5.97
C GLN A 198 6.98 6.86 5.21
N ILE A 199 5.69 7.11 4.93
CA ILE A 199 5.27 8.31 4.21
C ILE A 199 5.74 9.58 4.93
N ARG A 200 5.52 9.67 6.24
CA ARG A 200 5.93 10.83 7.07
C ARG A 200 7.44 11.03 7.07
N GLY A 201 8.18 9.92 7.12
CA GLY A 201 9.63 9.90 7.02
C GLY A 201 10.16 10.40 5.68
N VAL A 202 9.53 10.03 4.56
CA VAL A 202 9.98 10.43 3.21
C VAL A 202 9.44 11.78 2.76
N THR A 203 8.43 12.33 3.44
CA THR A 203 7.94 13.71 3.25
C THR A 203 8.48 14.67 4.30
N TRP A 204 9.44 14.25 5.13
CA TRP A 204 10.11 15.05 6.16
C TRP A 204 9.14 15.85 7.05
N GLU A 205 8.16 15.19 7.68
CA GLU A 205 7.23 15.88 8.58
C GLU A 205 7.92 16.54 9.78
N THR A 206 9.04 15.96 10.22
CA THR A 206 9.89 16.54 11.26
C THR A 206 11.32 16.75 10.78
N TRP A 207 12.05 17.65 11.45
CA TRP A 207 13.49 17.83 11.18
C TRP A 207 14.31 16.55 11.42
N VAL A 208 13.84 15.67 12.31
CA VAL A 208 14.47 14.37 12.59
C VAL A 208 14.31 13.44 11.40
N ASP A 209 13.13 13.43 10.77
CA ASP A 209 12.89 12.64 9.55
C ASP A 209 13.82 13.09 8.42
N TRP A 210 13.94 14.40 8.21
CA TRP A 210 14.90 14.98 7.26
C TRP A 210 16.34 14.55 7.56
N PHE A 211 16.78 14.67 8.82
CA PHE A 211 18.14 14.32 9.21
C PHE A 211 18.43 12.84 8.98
N TYR A 212 17.49 11.98 9.41
CA TYR A 212 17.61 10.54 9.21
C TYR A 212 17.67 10.20 7.72
N ASP A 213 16.77 10.75 6.92
CA ASP A 213 16.71 10.47 5.49
C ASP A 213 17.96 10.96 4.74
N ARG A 214 18.48 12.14 5.09
CA ARG A 214 19.58 12.75 4.35
C ARG A 214 20.96 12.22 4.75
N PHE A 215 21.14 11.86 6.02
CA PHE A 215 22.45 11.56 6.59
C PHE A 215 22.60 10.14 7.14
N ILE A 216 21.52 9.42 7.43
CA ILE A 216 21.58 8.06 7.99
C ILE A 216 21.16 7.02 6.94
N ASN A 217 20.01 7.23 6.28
CA ASN A 217 19.44 6.30 5.31
C ASN A 217 20.41 5.92 4.16
N PRO A 218 21.26 6.80 3.60
CA PRO A 218 22.21 6.44 2.55
C PRO A 218 23.28 5.42 2.96
N TRP A 219 23.51 5.25 4.26
CA TRP A 219 24.45 4.26 4.80
C TRP A 219 23.79 2.91 5.08
N ILE A 220 22.46 2.81 4.92
CA ILE A 220 21.75 1.53 5.02
C ILE A 220 21.98 0.76 3.72
N SER A 221 22.59 -0.41 3.84
CA SER A 221 22.92 -1.21 2.66
C SER A 221 21.68 -1.69 1.91
N ALA A 222 21.78 -1.77 0.58
CA ALA A 222 20.73 -2.38 -0.24
C ALA A 222 20.41 -3.81 0.19
N GLY A 223 21.40 -4.57 0.69
CA GLY A 223 21.19 -5.91 1.24
C GLY A 223 20.32 -5.94 2.50
N THR A 224 20.42 -4.93 3.36
CA THR A 224 19.55 -4.79 4.54
C THR A 224 18.11 -4.57 4.12
N VAL A 225 17.87 -3.67 3.16
CA VAL A 225 16.54 -3.40 2.61
C VAL A 225 15.97 -4.65 1.92
N ALA A 226 16.76 -5.30 1.08
CA ALA A 226 16.39 -6.54 0.40
C ALA A 226 16.05 -7.66 1.40
N GLY A 227 16.77 -7.77 2.52
CA GLY A 227 16.47 -8.74 3.57
C GLY A 227 15.14 -8.48 4.28
N ILE A 228 14.76 -7.22 4.47
CA ILE A 228 13.45 -6.85 5.04
C ILE A 228 12.33 -7.22 4.05
N ILE A 229 12.48 -6.83 2.78
CA ILE A 229 11.51 -7.16 1.72
C ILE A 229 11.39 -8.68 1.56
N GLY A 230 12.52 -9.41 1.57
CA GLY A 230 12.56 -10.86 1.50
C GLY A 230 11.70 -11.49 2.60
N LYS A 231 11.91 -11.12 3.87
CA LYS A 231 11.10 -11.62 5.00
C LYS A 231 9.61 -11.37 4.85
N LEU A 232 9.22 -10.28 4.17
CA LEU A 232 7.82 -9.99 3.88
C LEU A 232 7.28 -10.93 2.80
N ILE A 233 8.00 -11.09 1.69
CA ILE A 233 7.64 -11.98 0.57
C ILE A 233 7.51 -13.43 1.06
N GLN A 234 8.44 -13.91 1.90
CA GLN A 234 8.42 -15.29 2.43
C GLN A 234 7.11 -15.66 3.14
N ARG A 235 6.40 -14.67 3.70
CA ARG A 235 5.15 -14.86 4.45
C ARG A 235 3.88 -14.76 3.59
N GLY A 236 4.04 -14.63 2.27
CA GLY A 236 2.94 -14.60 1.31
C GLY A 236 1.97 -15.77 1.52
N GLN A 237 0.67 -15.48 1.47
CA GLN A 237 -0.37 -16.48 1.63
C GLN A 237 -0.59 -17.22 0.29
N ILE A 238 -0.85 -18.52 0.38
CA ILE A 238 -1.15 -19.39 -0.77
C ILE A 238 -2.60 -19.88 -0.70
N LEU A 239 -3.17 -20.28 -1.84
CA LEU A 239 -4.43 -21.00 -1.86
C LEU A 239 -4.18 -22.49 -1.68
N GLU A 240 -4.69 -23.08 -0.60
CA GLU A 240 -4.37 -24.46 -0.20
C GLU A 240 -4.95 -25.52 -1.13
N TYR A 241 -6.04 -25.18 -1.81
CA TYR A 241 -6.80 -26.08 -2.67
C TYR A 241 -6.50 -25.90 -4.16
N VAL A 242 -5.61 -24.97 -4.52
CA VAL A 242 -5.18 -24.75 -5.91
C VAL A 242 -3.81 -25.39 -6.08
N PRO A 243 -3.67 -26.40 -6.96
CA PRO A 243 -2.37 -27.00 -7.22
C PRO A 243 -1.37 -25.95 -7.68
N PHE A 244 -0.25 -25.85 -6.96
CA PHE A 244 0.85 -24.96 -7.30
C PHE A 244 2.11 -25.77 -7.54
N LYS A 245 2.77 -25.53 -8.68
CA LYS A 245 4.09 -26.08 -8.95
C LYS A 245 5.12 -25.08 -8.46
N ASP A 246 5.83 -25.44 -7.38
CA ASP A 246 6.94 -24.62 -6.89
C ASP A 246 7.95 -24.37 -8.01
N ARG A 247 8.29 -23.10 -8.18
CA ARG A 247 9.37 -22.65 -9.06
C ARG A 247 10.60 -22.40 -8.19
N GLU A 248 11.78 -22.59 -8.75
CA GLU A 248 13.00 -22.11 -8.09
C GLU A 248 12.88 -20.59 -7.91
N VAL A 249 12.80 -20.16 -6.66
CA VAL A 249 12.68 -18.76 -6.27
C VAL A 249 13.88 -18.36 -5.43
N GLN A 250 14.36 -17.14 -5.61
CA GLN A 250 15.47 -16.60 -4.81
C GLN A 250 15.09 -16.36 -3.34
N VAL A 251 13.78 -16.24 -3.07
CA VAL A 251 13.24 -16.03 -1.72
C VAL A 251 12.32 -17.22 -1.39
N PRO A 252 12.72 -18.15 -0.50
CA PRO A 252 11.96 -19.36 -0.24
C PRO A 252 10.68 -19.08 0.54
N TRP A 253 9.56 -19.64 0.10
CA TRP A 253 8.27 -19.50 0.78
C TRP A 253 8.26 -20.20 2.15
N ILE A 254 7.67 -19.57 3.17
CA ILE A 254 7.40 -20.22 4.46
C ILE A 254 6.13 -21.05 4.39
N ASN A 255 5.13 -20.57 3.64
CA ASN A 255 3.90 -21.30 3.41
C ASN A 255 4.07 -22.18 2.17
N SER A 256 3.91 -23.50 2.34
CA SER A 256 3.99 -24.47 1.25
C SER A 256 2.64 -25.15 1.05
N PRO A 257 2.30 -25.58 -0.19
CA PRO A 257 1.09 -26.35 -0.43
C PRO A 257 1.06 -27.58 0.48
N THR A 258 -0.12 -27.90 1.02
CA THR A 258 -0.29 -29.18 1.69
C THR A 258 -0.33 -30.26 0.61
N VAL A 259 0.58 -31.23 0.69
CA VAL A 259 0.66 -32.39 -0.23
C VAL A 259 -0.57 -33.27 -0.06
#